data_AF-A0A956HKS3-F1
#
_entry.id   AF-A0A956HKS3-F1
#
_cell.length_a   1.000
_cell.length_b   1.000
_cell.length_c   1.000
_cell.angle_alpha   90.00
_cell.angle_beta   90.00
_cell.angle_gamma   90.00
#
_symmetry.space_group_name_H-M   'P 1'
#
loop_
_entity.id
_entity.type
_entity.pdbx_description
1 polymer ?
#
loop_
_entity_poly.entity_id
_entity_poly.type
_entity_poly.pdbx_seq_one_letter_code
_entity_poly.pdbx_strand_id
1 'polypeptide(L)'
;LATLGLYDLLYYCLHRFLFHEWRLLRSVHVVHHTVKYPSAIESLFVHPIENVLGVSLLLACLAIVGPVSLPAYAIILASYSWLNIVIHSGLALRSPLLRPVAFMIRKHARHHSSMRSGNYASITPLPDLLFRTFE
;
A
#
# COMPACT_ATOMS: atom_id res chain seq x y z
N LEU A 1 9.80 11.05 -6.55
CA LEU A 1 10.25 10.26 -5.37
C LEU A 1 9.75 10.85 -4.06
N ALA A 2 9.95 12.14 -3.77
CA ALA A 2 9.42 12.79 -2.57
C ALA A 2 7.91 12.57 -2.36
N THR A 3 7.10 12.70 -3.43
CA THR A 3 5.67 12.39 -3.41
C THR A 3 5.34 10.98 -2.95
N LEU A 4 6.05 9.96 -3.47
CA LEU A 4 5.81 8.56 -3.10
C LEU A 4 6.25 8.28 -1.67
N GLY A 5 7.34 8.90 -1.21
CA GLY A 5 7.79 8.78 0.18
C GLY A 5 6.80 9.41 1.16
N LEU A 6 6.29 10.61 0.86
CA LEU A 6 5.24 11.26 1.63
C LEU A 6 3.95 10.43 1.63
N TYR A 7 3.55 9.94 0.46
CA TYR A 7 2.39 9.07 0.33
C TYR A 7 2.53 7.81 1.19
N ASP A 8 3.66 7.11 1.15
CA ASP A 8 3.84 5.86 1.90
C ASP A 8 3.73 6.08 3.41
N LEU A 9 4.29 7.18 3.91
CA LEU A 9 4.16 7.56 5.32
C LEU A 9 2.72 7.93 5.70
N LEU A 10 2.03 8.74 4.89
CA LEU A 10 0.66 9.13 5.20
C LEU A 10 -0.34 7.98 5.00
N TYR A 11 -0.12 7.13 4.02
CA TYR A 11 -0.92 5.93 3.79
C TYR A 11 -0.71 4.94 4.92
N TYR A 12 0.51 4.77 5.42
CA TYR A 12 0.77 4.02 6.65
C TYR A 12 -0.09 4.52 7.81
N CYS A 13 -0.20 5.84 8.02
CA CYS A 13 -1.04 6.41 9.06
C CYS A 13 -2.54 6.15 8.82
N LEU A 14 -3.03 6.39 7.59
CA LEU A 14 -4.41 6.08 7.20
C LEU A 14 -4.74 4.61 7.47
N HIS A 15 -3.87 3.73 6.99
CA HIS A 15 -4.03 2.29 7.06
C HIS A 15 -3.98 1.80 8.52
N ARG A 16 -2.92 2.12 9.26
CA ARG A 16 -2.78 1.72 10.66
C ARG A 16 -3.91 2.27 11.53
N PHE A 17 -4.16 3.58 11.49
CA PHE A 17 -5.03 4.21 12.48
C PHE A 17 -6.50 4.11 12.09
N LEU A 18 -6.88 4.51 10.88
CA LEU A 18 -8.30 4.58 10.52
C LEU A 18 -8.88 3.20 10.20
N PHE A 19 -8.11 2.31 9.55
CA PHE A 19 -8.59 0.98 9.17
C PHE A 19 -8.43 -0.06 10.29
N HIS A 20 -7.32 -0.04 11.04
CA HIS A 20 -7.04 -1.06 12.07
C HIS A 20 -7.22 -0.59 13.52
N GLU A 21 -6.48 0.42 13.97
CA GLU A 21 -6.35 0.78 15.38
C GLU A 21 -7.62 1.43 15.95
N TRP A 22 -8.05 2.56 15.38
CA TRP A 22 -9.24 3.29 15.81
C TRP A 22 -10.52 2.72 15.24
N ARG A 23 -10.40 1.87 14.22
CA ARG A 23 -11.49 1.11 13.58
C ARG A 23 -12.60 1.98 12.98
N LEU A 24 -12.35 3.27 12.73
CA LEU A 24 -13.32 4.22 12.16
C LEU A 24 -13.78 3.80 10.76
N LEU A 25 -12.87 3.24 9.97
CA LEU A 25 -13.12 2.76 8.61
C LEU A 25 -12.83 1.26 8.49
N ARG A 26 -12.92 0.52 9.59
CA ARG A 26 -12.69 -0.93 9.58
C ARG A 26 -13.71 -1.68 8.73
N SER A 27 -14.97 -1.26 8.72
CA SER A 27 -16.02 -1.87 7.90
C SER A 27 -15.79 -1.68 6.40
N VAL A 28 -15.05 -0.63 6.01
CA VAL A 28 -14.61 -0.39 4.64
C VAL A 28 -13.46 -1.35 4.31
N HIS A 29 -12.40 -1.32 5.12
CA HIS A 29 -11.18 -2.05 4.84
C HIS A 29 -11.29 -3.57 5.00
N VAL A 30 -12.22 -4.05 5.83
CA VAL A 30 -12.44 -5.49 5.98
C VAL A 30 -12.89 -6.16 4.67
N VAL A 31 -13.54 -5.41 3.76
CA VAL A 31 -13.90 -5.91 2.42
C VAL A 31 -12.64 -6.32 1.66
N HIS A 32 -11.61 -5.47 1.68
CA HIS A 32 -10.34 -5.78 1.04
C HIS A 32 -9.67 -7.03 1.68
N HIS A 33 -9.72 -7.12 3.00
CA HIS A 33 -9.19 -8.26 3.75
C HIS A 33 -10.02 -9.54 3.71
N THR A 34 -11.17 -9.60 3.03
CA THR A 34 -11.85 -10.90 2.84
C THR A 34 -11.04 -11.81 1.94
N VAL A 35 -10.21 -11.24 1.05
CA VAL A 35 -9.24 -11.97 0.24
C VAL A 35 -7.98 -12.23 1.08
N LYS A 36 -7.87 -13.44 1.64
CA LYS A 36 -6.74 -13.83 2.50
C LYS A 36 -5.47 -14.20 1.73
N TYR A 37 -5.63 -14.60 0.47
CA TYR A 37 -4.54 -15.01 -0.42
C TYR A 37 -4.68 -14.27 -1.74
N PRO A 38 -4.35 -12.97 -1.77
CA PRO A 38 -4.63 -12.16 -2.94
C PRO A 38 -3.78 -12.59 -4.14
N SER A 39 -4.40 -12.48 -5.30
CA SER A 39 -3.78 -12.42 -6.61
C SER A 39 -3.79 -10.99 -7.17
N ALA A 40 -3.09 -10.76 -8.28
CA ALA A 40 -3.00 -9.42 -8.88
C ALA A 40 -4.37 -8.84 -9.27
N ILE A 41 -5.31 -9.67 -9.72
CA ILE A 41 -6.68 -9.21 -10.06
C ILE A 41 -7.45 -8.86 -8.79
N GLU A 42 -7.29 -9.63 -7.73
CA GLU A 42 -7.98 -9.39 -6.46
C GLU A 42 -7.43 -8.17 -5.69
N SER A 43 -6.30 -7.59 -6.11
CA SER A 43 -5.88 -6.26 -5.65
C SER A 43 -6.94 -5.17 -5.93
N LEU A 44 -7.81 -5.40 -6.93
CA LEU A 44 -8.92 -4.52 -7.29
C LEU A 44 -10.18 -4.80 -6.45
N PHE A 45 -10.18 -5.87 -5.65
CA PHE A 45 -11.26 -6.17 -4.70
C PHE A 45 -11.09 -5.29 -3.47
N VAL A 46 -11.47 -4.03 -3.62
CA VAL A 46 -11.36 -2.99 -2.60
C VAL A 46 -12.67 -2.21 -2.53
N HIS A 47 -13.05 -1.78 -1.34
CA HIS A 47 -14.23 -0.94 -1.19
C HIS A 47 -14.01 0.42 -1.88
N PRO A 48 -15.00 0.98 -2.62
CA PRO A 48 -14.81 2.24 -3.35
C PRO A 48 -14.29 3.40 -2.50
N ILE A 49 -14.75 3.53 -1.25
CA ILE A 49 -14.26 4.54 -0.30
C ILE A 49 -12.76 4.41 -0.03
N GLU A 50 -12.25 3.18 0.17
CA GLU A 50 -10.82 2.98 0.40
C GLU A 50 -9.99 3.36 -0.82
N ASN A 51 -10.46 3.00 -2.02
CA ASN A 51 -9.80 3.40 -3.27
C ASN A 51 -9.77 4.93 -3.43
N VAL A 52 -10.91 5.59 -3.19
CA VAL A 52 -10.99 7.07 -3.23
C VAL A 52 -10.02 7.69 -2.22
N LEU A 53 -9.97 7.20 -0.99
CA LEU A 53 -9.04 7.70 0.03
C LEU A 53 -7.57 7.51 -0.41
N GLY A 54 -7.22 6.35 -0.95
CA GLY A 54 -5.88 6.08 -1.47
C GLY A 54 -5.48 7.02 -2.60
N VAL A 55 -6.34 7.18 -3.62
CA VAL A 55 -6.06 8.05 -4.76
C VAL A 55 -6.04 9.53 -4.35
N SER A 56 -7.02 9.99 -3.57
CA SER A 56 -7.05 11.36 -3.05
C SER A 56 -5.82 11.69 -2.21
N LEU A 57 -5.31 10.73 -1.43
CA LEU A 57 -4.09 10.91 -0.66
C LEU A 57 -2.85 11.07 -1.56
N LEU A 58 -2.74 10.30 -2.66
CA LEU A 58 -1.67 10.48 -3.64
C LEU A 58 -1.71 11.87 -4.28
N LEU A 59 -2.91 12.32 -4.69
CA LEU A 59 -3.12 13.65 -5.28
C LEU A 59 -2.80 14.77 -4.28
N ALA A 60 -3.16 14.61 -3.00
CA ALA A 60 -2.80 15.54 -1.95
C ALA A 60 -1.27 15.60 -1.75
N CYS A 61 -0.58 14.46 -1.76
CA CYS A 61 0.88 14.42 -1.68
C CYS A 61 1.55 15.11 -2.87
N LEU A 62 0.99 14.96 -4.08
CA LEU A 62 1.44 15.70 -5.26
C LEU A 62 1.29 17.20 -5.06
N ALA A 63 0.13 17.66 -4.60
CA ALA A 63 -0.14 19.08 -4.36
C ALA A 63 0.79 19.67 -3.28
N ILE A 64 1.08 18.92 -2.21
CA ILE A 64 1.97 19.34 -1.11
C ILE A 64 3.42 19.46 -1.58
N VAL A 65 3.93 18.47 -2.32
CA VAL A 65 5.31 18.49 -2.82
C VAL A 65 5.50 19.57 -3.88
N GLY A 66 4.43 19.93 -4.58
CA GLY A 66 4.40 21.00 -5.57
C GLY A 66 4.30 20.48 -7.00
N PRO A 67 4.35 21.39 -7.99
CA PRO A 67 4.22 21.02 -9.39
C PRO A 67 5.33 20.06 -9.80
N VAL A 68 4.93 18.99 -10.50
CA VAL A 68 5.84 18.01 -11.09
C VAL A 68 5.72 18.07 -12.61
N SER A 69 6.80 17.79 -13.32
CA SER A 69 6.75 17.65 -14.78
C SER A 69 5.87 16.48 -15.19
N LEU A 70 5.31 16.51 -16.41
CA LEU A 70 4.48 15.42 -16.92
C LEU A 70 5.21 14.05 -16.89
N PRO A 71 6.51 13.93 -17.28
CA PRO A 71 7.23 12.66 -17.13
C PRO A 71 7.35 12.21 -15.67
N ALA A 72 7.59 13.13 -14.74
CA ALA A 72 7.68 12.80 -13.32
C ALA A 72 6.32 12.31 -12.78
N TYR A 73 5.22 12.96 -13.16
CA TYR A 73 3.87 12.52 -12.84
C TYR A 73 3.59 11.10 -13.37
N ALA A 74 3.94 10.82 -14.63
CA ALA A 74 3.76 9.50 -15.23
C ALA A 74 4.53 8.41 -14.47
N ILE A 75 5.78 8.68 -14.07
CA ILE A 75 6.59 7.75 -13.27
C ILE A 75 5.97 7.53 -11.89
N ILE A 76 5.46 8.59 -11.24
CA ILE A 76 4.80 8.50 -9.94
C ILE A 76 3.56 7.62 -10.05
N LEU A 77 2.68 7.90 -11.01
CA LEU A 77 1.44 7.15 -11.22
C LEU A 77 1.72 5.69 -11.60
N ALA A 78 2.67 5.44 -12.49
CA ALA A 78 3.06 4.08 -12.87
C ALA A 78 3.62 3.29 -11.68
N SER A 79 4.50 3.91 -10.89
CA SER A 79 5.09 3.28 -9.70
C SER A 79 4.03 2.99 -8.63
N TYR A 80 3.15 3.96 -8.36
CA TYR A 80 2.03 3.82 -7.44
C TYR A 80 1.12 2.66 -7.86
N SER A 81 0.65 2.66 -9.11
CA SER A 81 -0.28 1.65 -9.61
C SER A 81 0.36 0.27 -9.64
N TRP A 82 1.60 0.17 -10.14
CA TRP A 82 2.31 -1.10 -10.21
C TRP A 82 2.57 -1.68 -8.82
N LEU A 83 3.01 -0.86 -7.85
CA LEU A 83 3.27 -1.34 -6.49
C LEU A 83 1.98 -1.80 -5.80
N ASN A 84 0.89 -1.04 -5.90
CA ASN A 84 -0.39 -1.46 -5.31
C ASN A 84 -0.92 -2.77 -5.93
N ILE A 85 -0.58 -3.11 -7.17
CA ILE A 85 -0.98 -4.39 -7.76
C ILE A 85 0.01 -5.51 -7.40
N VAL A 86 1.32 -5.27 -7.55
CA VAL A 86 2.32 -6.33 -7.45
C VAL A 86 2.43 -6.89 -6.05
N ILE A 87 2.25 -6.09 -4.99
CA ILE A 87 2.34 -6.57 -3.60
C ILE A 87 1.22 -7.58 -3.25
N HIS A 88 0.10 -7.52 -3.97
CA HIS A 88 -1.03 -8.45 -3.85
C HIS A 88 -0.92 -9.65 -4.79
N SER A 89 0.14 -9.79 -5.57
CA SER A 89 0.17 -10.75 -6.67
C SER A 89 0.29 -12.22 -6.26
N GLY A 90 0.70 -12.50 -5.02
CA GLY A 90 1.01 -13.85 -4.55
C GLY A 90 2.21 -14.50 -5.26
N LEU A 91 2.96 -13.76 -6.09
CA LEU A 91 4.03 -14.31 -6.91
C LEU A 91 5.25 -14.74 -6.07
N ALA A 92 5.70 -15.97 -6.31
CA ALA A 92 6.94 -16.51 -5.75
C ALA A 92 8.16 -16.14 -6.62
N LEU A 93 8.63 -14.89 -6.52
CA LEU A 93 9.78 -14.41 -7.29
C LEU A 93 11.10 -14.96 -6.71
N ARG A 94 11.84 -15.73 -7.51
CA ARG A 94 13.11 -16.40 -7.10
C ARG A 94 14.37 -15.66 -7.53
N SER A 95 14.28 -14.74 -8.49
CA SER A 95 15.43 -13.99 -8.99
C SER A 95 16.02 -13.07 -7.90
N PRO A 96 17.36 -13.06 -7.69
CA PRO A 96 18.01 -12.14 -6.75
C PRO A 96 17.71 -10.66 -7.02
N LEU A 97 17.56 -10.27 -8.28
CA LEU A 97 17.25 -8.91 -8.70
C LEU A 97 15.86 -8.45 -8.26
N LEU A 98 14.95 -9.40 -8.01
CA LEU A 98 13.57 -9.13 -7.61
C LEU A 98 13.33 -9.35 -6.12
N ARG A 99 14.39 -9.58 -5.32
CA ARG A 99 14.27 -9.79 -3.86
C ARG A 99 13.49 -8.67 -3.14
N PRO A 100 13.68 -7.38 -3.44
CA PRO A 100 12.91 -6.32 -2.79
C PRO A 100 11.41 -6.44 -3.08
N VAL A 101 11.04 -6.73 -4.32
CA VAL A 101 9.63 -6.92 -4.73
C VAL A 101 9.05 -8.18 -4.08
N ALA A 102 9.80 -9.28 -4.09
CA ALA A 102 9.42 -10.54 -3.44
C ALA A 102 9.19 -10.35 -1.94
N PHE A 103 10.00 -9.50 -1.30
CA PHE A 103 9.83 -9.15 0.10
C PHE A 103 8.54 -8.37 0.35
N MET A 104 8.25 -7.35 -0.47
CA MET A 104 7.00 -6.58 -0.36
C MET A 104 5.76 -7.47 -0.56
N ILE A 105 5.81 -8.40 -1.52
CA ILE A 105 4.74 -9.40 -1.73
C ILE A 105 4.49 -10.22 -0.45
N ARG A 106 5.55 -10.80 0.13
CA ARG A 106 5.41 -11.62 1.35
C ARG A 106 4.92 -10.81 2.54
N LYS A 107 5.44 -9.59 2.71
CA LYS A 107 5.04 -8.65 3.76
C LYS A 107 3.53 -8.40 3.69
N HIS A 108 3.02 -8.06 2.51
CA HIS A 108 1.62 -7.73 2.33
C HIS A 108 0.70 -8.96 2.39
N ALA A 109 1.16 -10.11 1.87
CA ALA A 109 0.44 -11.37 2.06
C ALA A 109 0.27 -11.74 3.55
N ARG A 110 1.30 -11.53 4.38
CA ARG A 110 1.18 -11.72 5.84
C ARG A 110 0.17 -10.76 6.46
N HIS A 111 0.17 -9.51 6.03
CA HIS A 111 -0.85 -8.54 6.45
C HIS A 111 -2.27 -9.02 6.15
N HIS A 112 -2.52 -9.51 4.93
CA HIS A 112 -3.83 -10.03 4.51
C HIS A 112 -4.36 -11.19 5.37
N SER A 113 -3.46 -11.99 5.96
CA SER A 113 -3.82 -13.17 6.76
C SER A 113 -4.80 -12.84 7.91
N SER A 114 -4.73 -11.62 8.48
CA SER A 114 -5.59 -11.20 9.58
C SER A 114 -5.70 -9.69 9.68
N MET A 115 -6.89 -9.20 10.04
CA MET A 115 -7.13 -7.77 10.38
C MET A 115 -6.37 -7.31 11.64
N ARG A 116 -5.70 -8.23 12.34
CA ARG A 116 -4.89 -7.94 13.52
C ARG A 116 -3.39 -7.86 13.23
N SER A 117 -2.96 -8.18 12.01
CA SER A 117 -1.55 -8.18 11.63
C SER A 117 -1.02 -6.76 11.47
N GLY A 118 0.31 -6.62 11.59
CA GLY A 118 1.07 -5.41 11.26
C GLY A 118 1.25 -5.23 9.75
N ASN A 119 2.36 -4.61 9.34
CA ASN A 119 2.77 -4.37 7.95
C ASN A 119 1.88 -3.39 7.14
N TYR A 120 1.55 -2.24 7.72
CA TYR A 120 0.60 -1.27 7.16
C TYR A 120 1.15 -0.42 6.00
N ALA A 121 2.46 -0.33 5.80
CA ALA A 121 3.03 0.46 4.71
C ALA A 121 2.81 -0.23 3.33
N SER A 122 2.60 0.57 2.28
CA SER A 122 2.17 0.08 0.95
C SER A 122 3.32 0.02 -0.06
N ILE A 123 4.12 1.07 -0.15
CA ILE A 123 5.17 1.22 -1.18
C ILE A 123 6.51 0.67 -0.69
N THR A 124 6.86 0.91 0.57
CA THR A 124 8.11 0.44 1.18
C THR A 124 7.84 -0.19 2.54
N PRO A 125 8.82 -0.88 3.17
CA PRO A 125 8.68 -1.31 4.56
C PRO A 125 9.10 -0.22 5.56
N LEU A 126 9.53 0.96 5.10
CA LEU A 126 10.20 1.94 5.96
C LEU A 126 9.32 2.44 7.11
N PRO A 127 8.03 2.80 6.90
CA PRO A 127 7.18 3.21 8.02
C PRO A 127 6.99 2.08 9.05
N ASP A 128 6.80 0.83 8.60
CA ASP A 128 6.66 -0.32 9.51
C ASP A 128 7.93 -0.58 10.33
N LEU A 129 9.11 -0.45 9.72
CA LEU A 129 10.38 -0.57 10.43
C LEU A 129 10.59 0.56 11.43
N LEU A 130 10.29 1.80 11.03
CA LEU A 130 10.43 2.98 11.87
C LEU A 130 9.54 2.91 13.13
N PHE A 131 8.29 2.51 12.95
CA PHE A 131 7.29 2.46 14.04
C PHE A 131 7.14 1.07 14.67
N ARG A 132 8.01 0.12 14.32
CA ARG A 132 8.04 -1.25 14.86
C ARG A 132 6.72 -2.01 14.72
N THR A 133 6.08 -1.90 13.55
CA THR A 133 4.87 -2.65 13.19
C THR A 133 5.13 -3.69 12.10
N PHE A 134 6.39 -4.08 11.90
CA PHE A 134 6.78 -5.11 10.95
C PHE A 134 6.55 -6.52 11.51
N GLU A 135 5.95 -7.42 10.71
CA GLU A 135 5.66 -8.83 11.04
C GLU A 135 6.04 -9.80 9.91
#